data_AF-A0A820EIL2-F1
#
_entry.id   AF-A0A820EIL2-F1
#
_cell.length_a   1.000
_cell.length_b   1.000
_cell.length_c   1.000
_cell.angle_alpha   90.00
_cell.angle_beta   90.00
_cell.angle_gamma   90.00
#
_symmetry.space_group_name_H-M   'P 1'
#
loop_
_entity.id
_entity.type
_entity.pdbx_description
1 polymer ?
#
loop_
_entity_poly.entity_id
_entity_poly.type
_entity_poly.pdbx_seq_one_letter_code
_entity_poly.pdbx_strand_id
1 'polypeptide(L)'
;MVTARHVHSAILLNSCKVTAGYKSANYIDSSEIYDSSTNHWNITVSMAAAREFHTATLLNSGQVLITGGVGNTAYISSCEIYDPSMGQWNNITSMKVERPSHTTTLLNSGKVLDTAGYGYTGYLDSSETFDPSTDNMEPYLIRAKFLSRVEKN
;
A
#
# COMPACT_ATOMS: atom_id res chain seq x y z
N MET A 1 6.19 -16.25 13.27
CA MET A 1 4.90 -15.61 12.90
C MET A 1 3.83 -16.21 13.78
N VAL A 2 2.95 -15.39 14.38
CA VAL A 2 1.95 -15.87 15.36
C VAL A 2 0.67 -16.34 14.67
N THR A 3 0.36 -15.77 13.51
CA THR A 3 -0.82 -16.11 12.68
C THR A 3 -0.41 -16.62 11.29
N ALA A 4 -0.95 -17.74 10.83
CA ALA A 4 -0.71 -18.27 9.49
C ALA A 4 -1.40 -17.43 8.39
N ARG A 5 -0.70 -17.10 7.30
CA ARG A 5 -1.15 -16.15 6.26
C ARG A 5 -0.74 -16.48 4.82
N HIS A 6 -1.59 -16.13 3.84
CA HIS A 6 -1.42 -16.34 2.39
C HIS A 6 -1.73 -15.03 1.63
N VAL A 7 -1.08 -14.78 0.49
CA VAL A 7 -1.15 -13.51 -0.29
C VAL A 7 -0.94 -12.23 0.54
N HIS A 8 0.07 -12.23 1.40
CA HIS A 8 0.45 -11.07 2.19
C HIS A 8 1.67 -10.37 1.59
N SER A 9 1.74 -9.06 1.74
CA SER A 9 2.98 -8.32 1.56
C SER A 9 3.77 -8.31 2.88
N ALA A 10 5.10 -8.31 2.78
CA ALA A 10 6.01 -8.24 3.91
C ALA A 10 7.12 -7.25 3.56
N ILE A 11 7.37 -6.28 4.44
CA ILE A 11 8.42 -5.27 4.24
C ILE A 11 9.33 -5.25 5.43
N LEU A 12 10.62 -5.06 5.20
CA LEU A 12 11.61 -4.87 6.25
C LEU A 12 11.69 -3.39 6.64
N LEU A 13 11.28 -3.03 7.86
CA LEU A 13 11.61 -1.72 8.45
C LEU A 13 13.10 -1.63 8.77
N ASN A 14 13.68 -0.42 8.74
CA ASN A 14 14.94 -0.18 9.45
C ASN A 14 14.68 -0.53 10.93
N SER A 15 15.40 -1.52 11.46
CA SER A 15 15.12 -2.32 12.69
C SER A 15 14.19 -3.54 12.58
N CYS A 16 14.14 -4.20 11.42
CA CYS A 16 13.65 -5.58 11.25
C CYS A 16 12.18 -5.84 11.61
N LYS A 17 11.27 -4.90 11.35
CA LYS A 17 9.83 -5.11 11.55
C LYS A 17 9.15 -5.44 10.23
N VAL A 18 8.21 -6.38 10.23
CA VAL A 18 7.43 -6.80 9.07
C VAL A 18 5.95 -6.74 9.42
N THR A 19 5.16 -6.00 8.63
CA THR A 19 3.69 -5.99 8.70
C THR A 19 3.12 -6.91 7.63
N ALA A 20 2.26 -7.85 8.03
CA ALA A 20 1.52 -8.69 7.09
C ALA A 20 0.12 -8.95 7.67
N GLY A 21 -0.93 -8.95 6.83
CA GLY A 21 -2.34 -9.25 7.16
C GLY A 21 -2.79 -10.66 6.71
N TYR A 22 -3.77 -11.27 7.42
CA TYR A 22 -4.59 -12.49 7.13
C TYR A 22 -4.87 -13.48 8.31
N LYS A 23 -6.12 -13.98 8.42
CA LYS A 23 -6.55 -15.37 8.73
C LYS A 23 -7.97 -15.70 8.19
N SER A 24 -8.08 -16.90 7.62
CA SER A 24 -9.19 -17.73 7.12
C SER A 24 -10.67 -17.44 7.48
N ALA A 25 -11.51 -17.65 6.45
CA ALA A 25 -12.96 -17.62 6.30
C ALA A 25 -13.68 -16.25 6.43
N ASN A 26 -13.09 -15.28 7.12
CA ASN A 26 -13.61 -13.91 7.17
C ASN A 26 -12.40 -12.97 7.07
N TYR A 27 -12.37 -12.11 6.06
CA TYR A 27 -11.41 -11.03 5.90
C TYR A 27 -11.08 -10.36 7.25
N ILE A 28 -9.79 -10.26 7.62
CA ILE A 28 -9.37 -9.59 8.87
C ILE A 28 -8.40 -8.43 8.60
N ASP A 29 -8.43 -7.50 9.54
CA ASP A 29 -7.66 -6.27 9.60
C ASP A 29 -6.38 -6.41 10.47
N SER A 30 -6.08 -7.60 11.00
CA SER A 30 -4.97 -7.77 11.95
C SER A 30 -3.61 -7.51 11.29
N SER A 31 -2.73 -6.87 12.06
CA SER A 31 -1.34 -6.65 11.69
C SER A 31 -0.42 -7.28 12.74
N GLU A 32 0.72 -7.80 12.30
CA GLU A 32 1.79 -8.29 13.18
C GLU A 32 3.07 -7.54 12.88
N ILE A 33 3.95 -7.41 13.86
CA ILE A 33 5.30 -6.85 13.70
C ILE A 33 6.31 -7.84 14.24
N TYR A 34 7.28 -8.20 13.40
CA TYR A 34 8.47 -8.92 13.85
C TYR A 34 9.39 -7.99 14.65
N ASP A 35 9.86 -8.42 15.82
CA ASP A 35 10.87 -7.74 16.60
C ASP A 35 12.15 -8.59 16.57
N SER A 36 13.21 -8.08 15.92
CA SER A 36 14.49 -8.80 15.82
C SER A 36 15.26 -8.87 17.13
N SER A 37 15.02 -7.95 18.07
CA SER A 37 15.71 -7.95 19.36
C SER A 37 15.26 -9.12 20.22
N THR A 38 13.99 -9.50 20.09
CA THR A 38 13.39 -10.64 20.79
C THR A 38 13.25 -11.86 19.89
N ASN A 39 13.43 -11.74 18.58
CA ASN A 39 13.15 -12.78 17.58
C ASN A 39 11.69 -13.30 17.64
N HIS A 40 10.75 -12.44 18.03
CA HIS A 40 9.34 -12.78 18.14
C HIS A 40 8.47 -11.94 17.20
N TRP A 41 7.32 -12.49 16.83
CA TRP A 41 6.27 -11.73 16.17
C TRP A 41 5.26 -11.29 17.21
N ASN A 42 4.91 -10.01 17.21
CA ASN A 42 3.94 -9.43 18.13
C ASN A 42 2.71 -8.98 17.33
N ILE A 43 1.51 -9.31 17.83
CA ILE A 43 0.27 -8.75 17.29
C ILE A 43 0.25 -7.26 17.60
N THR A 44 -0.15 -6.45 16.62
CA THR A 44 -0.27 -4.99 16.74
C THR A 44 -1.72 -4.57 16.51
N VAL A 45 -1.98 -3.27 16.59
CA VAL A 45 -3.30 -2.73 16.28
C VAL A 45 -3.74 -3.13 14.87
N SER A 46 -5.02 -3.43 14.74
CA SER A 46 -5.64 -3.73 13.46
C SER A 46 -5.66 -2.51 12.53
N MET A 47 -5.60 -2.76 11.24
CA MET A 47 -5.98 -1.82 10.19
C MET A 47 -7.48 -1.46 10.31
N ALA A 48 -7.91 -0.43 9.61
CA ALA A 48 -9.33 -0.10 9.50
C ALA A 48 -10.03 -0.99 8.47
N ALA A 49 -9.34 -1.40 7.40
CA ALA A 49 -9.89 -2.27 6.38
C ALA A 49 -9.15 -3.61 6.32
N ALA A 50 -9.92 -4.70 6.42
CA ALA A 50 -9.46 -6.02 6.09
C ALA A 50 -9.18 -6.13 4.58
N ARG A 51 -8.05 -6.75 4.22
CA ARG A 51 -7.57 -6.76 2.83
C ARG A 51 -6.65 -7.93 2.49
N GLU A 52 -6.78 -8.46 1.28
CA GLU A 52 -5.83 -9.40 0.64
C GLU A 52 -5.39 -8.88 -0.75
N PHE A 53 -4.34 -9.44 -1.36
CA PHE A 53 -3.77 -8.93 -2.62
C PHE A 53 -3.40 -7.43 -2.59
N HIS A 54 -3.20 -6.90 -1.38
CA HIS A 54 -2.69 -5.55 -1.15
C HIS A 54 -1.17 -5.53 -1.30
N THR A 55 -0.63 -4.36 -1.53
CA THR A 55 0.81 -4.14 -1.44
C THR A 55 1.14 -3.35 -0.17
N ALA A 56 2.37 -3.48 0.27
CA ALA A 56 2.90 -2.70 1.36
C ALA A 56 4.24 -2.10 0.90
N THR A 57 4.47 -0.82 1.18
CA THR A 57 5.70 -0.07 0.86
C THR A 57 6.28 0.62 2.10
N LEU A 58 7.56 0.40 2.41
CA LEU A 58 8.27 1.17 3.44
C LEU A 58 8.63 2.52 2.85
N LEU A 59 8.19 3.59 3.49
CA LEU A 59 8.52 4.94 3.10
C LEU A 59 9.88 5.38 3.69
N ASN A 60 10.49 6.40 3.09
CA ASN A 60 11.72 7.01 3.60
C ASN A 60 11.58 7.55 5.04
N SER A 61 10.35 7.83 5.50
CA SER A 61 10.05 8.24 6.87
C SER A 61 10.16 7.10 7.89
N GLY A 62 10.23 5.84 7.45
CA GLY A 62 10.14 4.66 8.31
C GLY A 62 8.72 4.15 8.54
N GLN A 63 7.71 4.84 8.00
CA GLN A 63 6.31 4.41 8.03
C GLN A 63 6.02 3.34 6.96
N VAL A 64 4.98 2.53 7.17
CA VAL A 64 4.52 1.55 6.18
C VAL A 64 3.25 2.04 5.51
N LEU A 65 3.31 2.26 4.20
CA LEU A 65 2.12 2.46 3.38
C LEU A 65 1.55 1.11 2.96
N ILE A 66 0.25 0.92 3.11
CA ILE A 66 -0.51 -0.19 2.51
C ILE A 66 -1.53 0.38 1.54
N THR A 67 -1.58 -0.15 0.32
CA THR A 67 -2.54 0.29 -0.71
C THR A 67 -3.33 -0.88 -1.27
N GLY A 68 -4.61 -0.62 -1.53
CA GLY A 68 -5.46 -1.48 -2.35
C GLY A 68 -5.75 -2.87 -1.80
N GLY A 69 -6.02 -3.78 -2.73
CA GLY A 69 -6.39 -5.16 -2.46
C GLY A 69 -7.88 -5.48 -2.63
N VAL A 70 -8.28 -6.63 -2.09
CA VAL A 70 -9.65 -7.13 -2.01
C VAL A 70 -10.07 -7.09 -0.55
N GLY A 71 -11.11 -6.30 -0.26
CA GLY A 71 -11.78 -6.29 1.04
C GLY A 71 -13.00 -7.21 1.05
N ASN A 72 -13.83 -7.11 2.08
CA ASN A 72 -14.83 -8.14 2.38
C ASN A 72 -15.84 -8.43 1.27
N THR A 73 -16.19 -7.39 0.52
CA THR A 73 -17.29 -7.41 -0.44
C THR A 73 -16.88 -6.93 -1.83
N ALA A 74 -15.69 -6.33 -1.96
CA ALA A 74 -15.29 -5.57 -3.13
C ALA A 74 -13.77 -5.41 -3.20
N TYR A 75 -13.28 -5.04 -4.39
CA TYR A 75 -11.97 -4.43 -4.51
C TYR A 75 -11.99 -3.10 -3.76
N ILE A 76 -10.87 -2.77 -3.12
CA ILE A 76 -10.77 -1.56 -2.31
C ILE A 76 -9.67 -0.64 -2.86
N SER A 77 -9.93 0.66 -2.78
CA SER A 77 -8.98 1.71 -3.10
C SER A 77 -8.38 2.35 -1.85
N SER A 78 -8.86 1.96 -0.66
CA SER A 78 -8.41 2.52 0.60
C SER A 78 -6.93 2.28 0.81
N CYS A 79 -6.27 3.30 1.37
CA CYS A 79 -4.86 3.27 1.71
C CYS A 79 -4.71 3.60 3.19
N GLU A 80 -3.76 2.95 3.84
CA GLU A 80 -3.49 3.13 5.26
C GLU A 80 -1.99 3.24 5.49
N ILE A 81 -1.60 4.06 6.47
CA ILE A 81 -0.20 4.22 6.87
C ILE A 81 0.00 3.80 8.32
N TYR A 82 0.94 2.89 8.55
CA TYR A 82 1.38 2.54 9.89
C TYR A 82 2.48 3.48 10.33
N ASP A 83 2.27 4.12 11.47
CA ASP A 83 3.28 4.90 12.17
C ASP A 83 3.89 4.06 13.32
N PRO A 84 5.14 3.59 13.19
CA PRO A 84 5.78 2.79 14.24
C PRO A 84 6.06 3.56 15.53
N SER A 85 6.11 4.90 15.49
CA SER A 85 6.33 5.73 16.67
C SER A 85 5.08 5.82 17.54
N MET A 86 3.91 5.80 16.91
CA MET A 86 2.60 5.79 17.59
C MET A 86 2.06 4.37 17.78
N GLY A 87 2.55 3.42 17.00
CA GLY A 87 2.02 2.07 16.95
C GLY A 87 0.58 2.02 16.41
N GLN A 88 0.23 2.90 15.47
CA GLN A 88 -1.13 3.08 14.96
C GLN A 88 -1.20 3.04 13.42
N TRP A 89 -2.30 2.50 12.89
CA TRP A 89 -2.71 2.67 11.50
C TRP A 89 -3.57 3.92 11.35
N ASN A 90 -3.33 4.69 10.29
CA ASN A 90 -4.13 5.86 9.94
C ASN A 90 -4.63 5.73 8.50
N ASN A 91 -5.90 6.04 8.26
CA ASN A 91 -6.41 6.18 6.89
C ASN A 91 -5.78 7.41 6.24
N ILE A 92 -5.42 7.27 4.98
CA ILE A 92 -4.87 8.35 4.15
C ILE A 92 -5.68 8.46 2.84
N THR A 93 -5.27 9.34 1.94
CA THR A 93 -5.92 9.48 0.63
C THR A 93 -5.95 8.16 -0.14
N SER A 94 -7.15 7.72 -0.50
CA SER A 94 -7.38 6.51 -1.32
C SER A 94 -6.88 6.67 -2.75
N MET A 95 -6.58 5.54 -3.39
CA MET A 95 -6.38 5.45 -4.84
C MET A 95 -7.66 5.89 -5.58
N LYS A 96 -7.51 6.32 -6.84
CA LYS A 96 -8.62 6.69 -7.73
C LYS A 96 -9.26 5.47 -8.37
N VAL A 97 -8.53 4.37 -8.48
CA VAL A 97 -9.02 3.09 -9.00
C VAL A 97 -8.71 2.01 -7.98
N GLU A 98 -9.65 1.10 -7.76
CA GLU A 98 -9.41 -0.10 -6.97
C GLU A 98 -8.49 -1.06 -7.72
N ARG A 99 -7.39 -1.48 -7.09
CA ARG A 99 -6.37 -2.33 -7.71
C ARG A 99 -5.97 -3.42 -6.71
N PRO A 100 -6.49 -4.64 -6.83
CA PRO A 100 -5.86 -5.82 -6.24
C PRO A 100 -4.73 -6.31 -7.16
N SER A 101 -3.75 -6.99 -6.56
CA SER A 101 -2.62 -7.62 -7.27
C SER A 101 -1.81 -6.66 -8.13
N HIS A 102 -1.79 -5.37 -7.78
CA HIS A 102 -0.92 -4.36 -8.38
C HIS A 102 0.50 -4.47 -7.82
N THR A 103 1.42 -3.69 -8.39
CA THR A 103 2.76 -3.53 -7.82
C THR A 103 2.96 -2.10 -7.34
N THR A 104 3.69 -1.95 -6.24
CA THR A 104 4.11 -0.65 -5.72
C THR A 104 5.62 -0.50 -5.75
N THR A 105 6.07 0.67 -6.17
CA THR A 105 7.50 1.01 -6.18
C THR A 105 7.71 2.35 -5.48
N LEU A 106 8.54 2.36 -4.44
CA LEU A 106 9.06 3.60 -3.89
C LEU A 106 10.06 4.21 -4.89
N LEU A 107 9.79 5.44 -5.32
CA LEU A 107 10.66 6.19 -6.22
C LEU A 107 11.74 6.93 -5.44
N ASN A 108 12.86 7.25 -6.10
CA ASN A 108 13.93 8.07 -5.51
C ASN A 108 13.47 9.45 -5.05
N SER A 109 12.35 9.96 -5.59
CA SER A 109 11.72 11.20 -5.15
C SER A 109 11.04 11.09 -3.78
N GLY A 110 10.86 9.88 -3.24
CA GLY A 110 10.06 9.61 -2.04
C GLY A 110 8.58 9.37 -2.33
N LYS A 111 8.12 9.54 -3.57
CA LYS A 111 6.76 9.18 -4.00
C LYS A 111 6.63 7.67 -4.18
N VAL A 112 5.41 7.14 -4.08
CA VAL A 112 5.10 5.74 -4.37
C VAL A 112 4.33 5.64 -5.68
N LEU A 113 4.76 4.76 -6.57
CA LEU A 113 4.09 4.47 -7.83
C LEU A 113 3.35 3.13 -7.72
N ASP A 114 2.02 3.18 -7.80
CA ASP A 114 1.12 2.03 -7.91
C ASP A 114 0.88 1.75 -9.41
N THR A 115 1.17 0.54 -9.89
CA THR A 115 1.01 0.18 -11.31
C THR A 115 0.20 -1.09 -11.51
N ALA A 116 -0.62 -1.07 -12.58
CA ALA A 116 -1.41 -2.20 -13.05
C ALA A 116 -2.38 -2.75 -11.98
N GLY A 117 -2.52 -4.07 -11.90
CA GLY A 117 -3.51 -4.77 -11.07
C GLY A 117 -4.70 -5.30 -11.87
N TYR A 118 -5.70 -5.82 -11.15
CA TYR A 118 -6.88 -6.45 -11.75
C TYR A 118 -8.17 -5.73 -11.32
N GLY A 119 -8.73 -4.91 -12.22
CA GLY A 119 -9.98 -4.20 -11.97
C GLY A 119 -11.21 -5.04 -12.32
N TYR A 120 -12.39 -4.46 -12.12
CA TYR A 120 -13.68 -5.12 -12.42
C TYR A 120 -13.87 -5.51 -13.89
N THR A 121 -13.19 -4.82 -14.81
CA THR A 121 -13.30 -5.03 -16.26
C THR A 121 -12.09 -5.77 -16.85
N GLY A 122 -11.15 -6.23 -16.01
CA GLY A 122 -9.93 -6.94 -16.42
C GLY A 122 -8.65 -6.27 -15.94
N TYR A 123 -7.54 -6.57 -16.61
CA TYR A 123 -6.22 -6.00 -16.27
C TYR A 123 -6.21 -4.49 -16.44
N LEU A 124 -5.61 -3.81 -15.47
CA LEU A 124 -5.42 -2.37 -15.51
C LEU A 124 -4.12 -2.03 -16.22
N ASP A 125 -4.18 -1.08 -17.15
CA ASP A 125 -3.01 -0.46 -17.81
C ASP A 125 -2.63 0.90 -17.19
N SER A 126 -3.43 1.37 -16.23
CA SER A 126 -3.24 2.64 -15.55
C SER A 126 -2.25 2.52 -14.38
N SER A 127 -1.74 3.68 -13.96
CA SER A 127 -0.85 3.81 -12.80
C SER A 127 -1.18 5.09 -12.04
N GLU A 128 -0.85 5.12 -10.76
CA GLU A 128 -1.11 6.23 -9.85
C GLU A 128 0.12 6.51 -9.01
N THR A 129 0.25 7.74 -8.53
CA THR A 129 1.37 8.15 -7.70
C THR A 129 0.86 8.76 -6.41
N PHE A 130 1.37 8.24 -5.31
CA PHE A 130 1.22 8.80 -3.98
C PHE A 130 2.36 9.76 -3.67
N ASP A 131 2.03 10.94 -3.16
CA ASP A 131 2.97 11.86 -2.54
C ASP A 131 2.77 11.87 -1.00
N PRO A 132 3.67 11.22 -0.23
CA PRO A 132 3.56 11.17 1.23
C PRO A 132 3.67 12.54 1.90
N SER A 133 4.29 13.53 1.25
CA SER A 133 4.47 14.86 1.85
C SER A 133 3.20 15.70 1.87
N THR A 134 2.25 15.36 0.98
CA THR A 134 0.99 16.07 0.83
C THR A 134 -0.24 15.20 1.08
N ASP A 135 -0.05 13.92 1.37
CA ASP A 135 -1.11 12.91 1.39
C ASP A 135 -2.01 13.00 0.14
N ASN A 136 -1.41 12.85 -1.04
CA ASN A 136 -2.12 13.01 -2.30
C ASN A 136 -1.90 11.84 -3.25
N MET A 137 -3.00 11.34 -3.83
CA MET A 137 -3.00 10.34 -4.90
C MET A 137 -3.41 10.99 -6.22
N GLU A 138 -2.55 10.88 -7.23
CA GLU A 138 -2.79 11.40 -8.58
C GLU A 138 -2.53 10.35 -9.66
N PRO A 139 -3.28 10.35 -10.78
CA PRO A 139 -2.95 9.50 -11.92
C PRO A 139 -1.53 9.76 -12.40
N TYR A 140 -0.74 8.69 -12.58
CA TYR A 140 0.56 8.79 -13.20
C TYR A 140 0.37 8.91 -14.71
N LEU A 141 0.21 10.14 -15.16
CA LEU A 141 0.28 10.46 -16.58
C LEU A 141 1.76 10.48 -16.95
N ILE A 142 2.20 9.55 -17.80
CA ILE A 142 3.40 9.75 -18.61
C ILE A 142 3.09 10.97 -19.45
N ARG A 143 3.33 12.17 -18.92
CA ARG A 143 2.92 13.39 -19.60
C ARG A 143 3.53 13.32 -21.00
N ALA A 144 2.66 13.34 -22.00
CA ALA A 144 2.95 13.90 -23.29
C ALA A 144 3.38 15.37 -23.06
N LYS A 145 4.63 15.58 -22.60
CA LYS A 145 5.28 16.90 -22.50
C LYS A 145 5.71 17.40 -23.88
N PHE A 146 4.96 17.07 -24.95
CA PHE A 146 5.35 17.40 -26.32
C PHE A 146 4.34 18.25 -27.12
N LEU A 147 3.19 18.66 -26.57
CA LEU A 147 2.21 19.45 -27.32
C LEU A 147 1.82 20.78 -26.67
N SER A 148 2.79 21.55 -26.15
CA SER A 148 2.56 22.97 -25.87
C SER A 148 3.65 23.92 -26.39
N ARG A 149 4.53 23.46 -27.30
CA ARG A 149 5.62 24.30 -27.85
C ARG A 149 5.64 24.48 -29.36
N VAL A 150 4.53 24.19 -30.07
CA VAL A 150 4.47 24.39 -31.54
C VAL A 150 3.41 25.40 -32.00
N GLU A 151 2.51 25.90 -31.14
CA GLU A 151 1.47 26.86 -31.57
C GLU A 151 1.73 28.31 -31.14
N LYS A 152 3.00 28.73 -31.11
CA LYS A 152 3.35 30.16 -31.18
C LYS A 152 4.61 30.34 -32.00
N ASN A 153 4.44 30.49 -33.31
CA ASN A 153 5.20 31.35 -34.19
C ASN A 153 4.38 31.60 -35.46
#